data_AF-A0A3P8TNX6-F1
#
_entry.id   AF-A0A3P8TNX6-F1
#
_cell.length_a   1.000
_cell.length_b   1.000
_cell.length_c   1.000
_cell.angle_alpha   90.00
_cell.angle_beta   90.00
_cell.angle_gamma   90.00
#
_symmetry.space_group_name_H-M   'P 1'
#
loop_
_entity.id
_entity.type
_entity.pdbx_description
1 polymer ?
#
loop_
_entity_poly.entity_id
_entity_poly.type
_entity_poly.pdbx_seq_one_letter_code
_entity_poly.pdbx_strand_id
1 'polypeptide(L)'
;GGYYDPRYGGSGMMMSVGVVNVCHRPQLHLVALNSPQTGAMRGIRGADFMCFTQAQAIGMKGTFRAFLSARLQDLQSIVRKADRDSLPVVNLKDEVLFDSWDAIFNDGRMKDGVPIYSFDGRDVLNDSAWPEKTMWHGSTSGGQRHVDSFCETWRVGDRALTGMASPLQGGGGLLQQSSSSCSSSYIVLCIENSYIAKR
;
A
#
# COMPACT_ATOMS: atom_id res chain seq x y z
N GLY A 1 66.43 16.85 23.70
CA GLY A 1 65.54 15.97 24.47
C GLY A 1 64.54 16.84 25.18
N GLY A 2 63.26 16.73 24.81
CA GLY A 2 62.18 17.53 25.41
C GLY A 2 61.79 16.99 26.77
N TYR A 3 61.62 17.89 27.73
CA TYR A 3 61.03 17.65 29.04
C TYR A 3 59.50 17.55 28.91
N TYR A 4 58.90 16.60 29.62
CA TYR A 4 57.46 16.52 29.89
C TYR A 4 57.27 16.75 31.40
N ASP A 5 56.36 17.65 31.79
CA ASP A 5 55.73 17.64 33.13
C ASP A 5 54.26 18.12 33.02
N PRO A 6 53.28 17.44 33.67
CA PRO A 6 51.86 17.57 33.42
C PRO A 6 51.14 18.33 34.56
N ARG A 7 50.27 19.29 34.26
CA ARG A 7 49.31 19.80 35.25
C ARG A 7 48.13 20.51 34.56
N TYR A 8 46.96 19.86 34.59
CA TYR A 8 45.59 20.42 34.59
C TYR A 8 45.15 21.27 33.37
N GLY A 9 43.95 21.13 32.82
CA GLY A 9 42.73 20.56 33.39
C GLY A 9 41.77 20.08 32.32
N GLY A 10 40.90 19.16 32.74
CA GLY A 10 39.85 18.61 31.90
C GLY A 10 38.84 19.66 31.47
N SER A 11 38.26 19.42 30.31
CA SER A 11 36.91 19.86 30.00
C SER A 11 36.24 18.77 29.17
N GLY A 12 34.97 18.57 29.49
CA GLY A 12 34.22 17.34 29.31
C GLY A 12 34.22 16.80 27.87
N MET A 13 34.46 15.50 27.78
CA MET A 13 33.98 14.71 26.66
C MET A 13 32.46 14.83 26.65
N MET A 14 31.94 15.69 25.79
CA MET A 14 30.52 15.79 25.50
C MET A 14 30.10 14.44 24.93
N MET A 15 29.57 13.57 25.79
CA MET A 15 28.84 12.37 25.40
C MET A 15 27.65 12.85 24.59
N SER A 16 27.80 12.88 23.26
CA SER A 16 26.65 13.00 22.38
C SER A 16 25.76 11.81 22.68
N VAL A 17 24.60 12.10 23.25
CA VAL A 17 23.50 11.16 23.40
C VAL A 17 23.32 10.51 22.05
N GLY A 18 23.63 9.22 21.95
CA GLY A 18 23.43 8.44 20.75
C GLY A 18 21.95 8.52 20.40
N VAL A 19 21.60 9.40 19.47
CA VAL A 19 20.37 9.26 18.71
C VAL A 19 20.55 7.91 18.03
N VAL A 20 19.86 6.90 18.54
CA VAL A 20 19.58 5.69 17.78
C VAL A 20 18.86 6.17 16.53
N ASN A 21 19.64 6.45 15.48
CA ASN A 21 19.15 6.48 14.13
C ASN A 21 18.68 5.04 13.89
N VAL A 22 17.43 4.76 14.25
CA VAL A 22 16.69 3.69 13.62
C VAL A 22 16.68 4.10 12.16
N CYS A 23 17.62 3.57 11.38
CA CYS A 23 17.63 3.69 9.94
C CYS A 23 16.36 3.01 9.46
N HIS A 24 15.27 3.76 9.44
CA HIS A 24 14.01 3.33 8.85
C HIS A 24 14.35 3.05 7.39
N ARG A 25 14.35 1.77 7.03
CA ARG A 25 14.55 1.37 5.64
C ARG A 25 13.41 2.01 4.86
N PRO A 26 13.70 2.75 3.77
CA PRO A 26 12.67 3.25 2.89
C PRO A 26 11.77 2.10 2.43
N GLN A 27 10.45 2.27 2.52
CA GLN A 27 9.44 1.26 2.22
C GLN A 27 8.12 1.93 1.82
N LEU A 28 7.25 1.19 1.14
CA LEU A 28 5.91 1.63 0.76
C LEU A 28 4.87 0.79 1.48
N HIS A 29 3.93 1.43 2.17
CA HIS A 29 2.88 0.71 2.89
C HIS A 29 1.68 0.42 1.97
N LEU A 30 1.24 -0.83 1.95
CA LEU A 30 0.01 -1.31 1.33
C LEU A 30 -0.96 -1.73 2.44
N VAL A 31 -2.08 -1.01 2.55
CA VAL A 31 -3.03 -1.12 3.66
C VAL A 31 -4.45 -1.14 3.11
N ALA A 32 -5.37 -1.90 3.69
CA ALA A 32 -6.76 -1.93 3.26
C ALA A 32 -7.61 -0.79 3.87
N LEU A 33 -8.66 -0.37 3.18
CA LEU A 33 -9.73 0.43 3.81
C LEU A 33 -10.41 -0.40 4.91
N ASN A 34 -10.98 0.27 5.92
CA ASN A 34 -11.66 -0.34 7.07
C ASN A 34 -13.02 -0.99 6.78
N SER A 35 -13.49 -0.97 5.53
CA SER A 35 -14.71 -1.68 5.13
C SER A 35 -14.65 -2.04 3.65
N PRO A 36 -15.29 -3.16 3.24
CA PRO A 36 -15.39 -3.51 1.83
C PRO A 36 -16.23 -2.47 1.07
N GLN A 37 -15.92 -2.29 -0.20
CA GLN A 37 -16.57 -1.30 -1.07
C GLN A 37 -17.18 -1.98 -2.30
N THR A 38 -18.32 -1.44 -2.73
CA THR A 38 -18.87 -1.74 -4.07
C THR A 38 -18.14 -0.93 -5.14
N GLY A 39 -18.53 -1.11 -6.41
CA GLY A 39 -18.05 -0.27 -7.50
C GLY A 39 -18.43 1.21 -7.38
N ALA A 40 -19.34 1.60 -6.48
CA ALA A 40 -19.86 2.97 -6.34
C ALA A 40 -19.03 3.85 -5.37
N MET A 41 -17.71 3.94 -5.57
CA MET A 41 -16.78 4.67 -4.68
C MET A 41 -16.73 6.19 -4.94
N ARG A 42 -17.77 6.78 -5.56
CA ARG A 42 -17.80 8.18 -6.04
C ARG A 42 -16.64 8.52 -6.98
N GLY A 43 -16.22 7.52 -7.76
CA GLY A 43 -15.08 7.58 -8.67
C GLY A 43 -13.74 7.43 -7.98
N ILE A 44 -12.66 7.40 -8.77
CA ILE A 44 -11.29 7.26 -8.25
C ILE A 44 -10.91 8.31 -7.19
N ARG A 45 -11.45 9.54 -7.31
CA ARG A 45 -11.23 10.60 -6.31
C ARG A 45 -11.87 10.30 -4.96
N GLY A 46 -13.04 9.65 -4.95
CA GLY A 46 -13.68 9.23 -3.70
C GLY A 46 -12.91 8.08 -3.04
N ALA A 47 -12.44 7.11 -3.83
CA ALA A 47 -11.56 6.06 -3.35
C ALA A 47 -10.24 6.60 -2.76
N ASP A 48 -9.56 7.49 -3.49
CA ASP A 48 -8.34 8.18 -3.02
C ASP A 48 -8.60 8.95 -1.72
N PHE A 49 -9.75 9.64 -1.62
CA PHE A 49 -10.13 10.38 -0.42
C PHE A 49 -10.36 9.47 0.80
N MET A 50 -10.95 8.29 0.61
CA MET A 50 -11.09 7.30 1.69
C MET A 50 -9.72 6.80 2.19
N CYS A 51 -8.80 6.50 1.26
CA CYS A 51 -7.43 6.12 1.63
C CYS A 51 -6.72 7.23 2.41
N PHE A 52 -6.80 8.47 1.93
CA PHE A 52 -6.20 9.62 2.58
C PHE A 52 -6.75 9.84 4.00
N THR A 53 -8.08 9.86 4.15
CA THR A 53 -8.72 10.17 5.43
C THR A 53 -8.47 9.08 6.49
N GLN A 54 -8.51 7.81 6.11
CA GLN A 54 -8.25 6.71 7.05
C GLN A 54 -6.76 6.63 7.46
N ALA A 55 -5.84 6.87 6.52
CA ALA A 55 -4.42 6.96 6.83
C ALA A 55 -4.12 8.10 7.82
N GLN A 56 -4.71 9.29 7.59
CA GLN A 56 -4.55 10.44 8.48
C GLN A 56 -5.14 10.18 9.87
N ALA A 57 -6.27 9.48 9.97
CA ALA A 57 -6.92 9.16 11.24
C ALA A 57 -6.04 8.33 12.19
N ILE A 58 -5.10 7.55 11.64
CA ILE A 58 -4.13 6.76 12.44
C ILE A 58 -2.73 7.40 12.46
N GLY A 59 -2.58 8.64 11.98
CA GLY A 59 -1.34 9.40 12.05
C GLY A 59 -0.28 9.03 10.99
N MET A 60 -0.65 8.32 9.93
CA MET A 60 0.29 8.07 8.83
C MET A 60 0.58 9.35 8.06
N LYS A 61 1.87 9.64 7.87
CA LYS A 61 2.35 10.87 7.21
C LYS A 61 2.49 10.73 5.68
N GLY A 62 2.42 9.51 5.17
CA GLY A 62 2.52 9.19 3.74
C GLY A 62 1.32 9.69 2.93
N THR A 63 1.48 9.77 1.61
CA THR A 63 0.37 10.08 0.71
C THR A 63 -0.21 8.78 0.16
N PHE A 64 -1.39 8.41 0.66
CA PHE A 64 -2.08 7.17 0.27
C PHE A 64 -3.02 7.41 -0.91
N ARG A 65 -2.96 6.50 -1.88
CA ARG A 65 -3.85 6.45 -3.04
C ARG A 65 -4.50 5.07 -3.16
N ALA A 66 -5.70 5.00 -3.70
CA ALA A 66 -6.38 3.74 -3.92
C ALA A 66 -5.62 2.90 -4.95
N PHE A 67 -5.40 1.62 -4.65
CA PHE A 67 -4.78 0.63 -5.52
C PHE A 67 -5.77 0.23 -6.63
N LEU A 68 -6.10 1.16 -7.50
CA LEU A 68 -7.09 1.00 -8.56
C LEU A 68 -6.62 1.68 -9.85
N SER A 69 -6.88 1.06 -10.98
CA SER A 69 -6.83 1.75 -12.28
C SER A 69 -8.06 2.64 -12.47
N ALA A 70 -7.94 3.66 -13.30
CA ALA A 70 -9.04 4.53 -13.72
C ALA A 70 -8.85 4.99 -15.17
N ARG A 71 -9.80 5.77 -15.71
CA ARG A 71 -9.84 6.20 -17.12
C ARG A 71 -8.51 6.77 -17.65
N LEU A 72 -7.79 7.55 -16.84
CA LEU A 72 -6.53 8.21 -17.21
C LEU A 72 -5.38 7.81 -16.27
N GLN A 73 -5.52 6.70 -15.55
CA GLN A 73 -4.54 6.25 -14.56
C GLN A 73 -4.38 4.74 -14.66
N ASP A 74 -3.19 4.30 -15.04
CA ASP A 74 -2.80 2.91 -14.91
C ASP A 74 -2.35 2.65 -13.47
N LEU A 75 -2.78 1.52 -12.91
CA LEU A 75 -2.41 1.11 -11.56
C LEU A 75 -0.89 1.15 -11.35
N GLN A 76 -0.10 0.57 -12.27
CA GLN A 76 1.37 0.56 -12.18
C GLN A 76 2.01 1.95 -12.09
N SER A 77 1.29 3.00 -12.51
CA SER A 77 1.79 4.38 -12.52
C SER A 77 1.50 5.18 -11.24
N ILE A 78 0.79 4.60 -10.27
CA ILE A 78 0.46 5.26 -9.00
C ILE A 78 1.71 5.61 -8.19
N VAL A 79 2.65 4.67 -8.09
CA VAL A 79 3.91 4.86 -7.38
C VAL A 79 4.90 5.61 -8.26
N ARG A 80 5.64 6.57 -7.68
CA ARG A 80 6.66 7.34 -8.38
C ARG A 80 7.74 6.42 -8.96
N LYS A 81 8.17 6.69 -10.19
CA LYS A 81 9.13 5.85 -10.92
C LYS A 81 10.41 5.53 -10.13
N ALA A 82 10.93 6.49 -9.36
CA ALA A 82 12.16 6.34 -8.58
C ALA A 82 12.04 5.33 -7.42
N ASP A 83 10.82 5.05 -6.97
CA ASP A 83 10.55 4.23 -5.78
C ASP A 83 10.13 2.79 -6.15
N ARG A 84 10.01 2.46 -7.45
CA ARG A 84 9.31 1.24 -7.90
C ARG A 84 10.12 -0.05 -7.78
N ASP A 85 11.42 0.01 -8.03
CA ASP A 85 12.32 -1.14 -8.09
C ASP A 85 13.13 -1.32 -6.80
N SER A 86 13.29 -0.24 -6.03
CA SER A 86 14.22 -0.15 -4.90
C SER A 86 13.57 -0.28 -3.52
N LEU A 87 12.25 -0.07 -3.41
CA LEU A 87 11.55 -0.06 -2.12
C LEU A 87 10.64 -1.28 -1.96
N PRO A 88 10.73 -2.01 -0.83
CA PRO A 88 9.80 -3.09 -0.54
C PRO A 88 8.39 -2.54 -0.28
N VAL A 89 7.40 -3.35 -0.62
CA VAL A 89 6.00 -3.09 -0.27
C VAL A 89 5.69 -3.88 1.00
N VAL A 90 5.31 -3.17 2.06
CA VAL A 90 5.05 -3.73 3.40
C VAL A 90 3.59 -3.55 3.80
N ASN A 91 3.11 -4.34 4.76
CA ASN A 91 1.80 -4.15 5.38
C ASN A 91 1.85 -3.05 6.47
N LEU A 92 0.75 -2.86 7.20
CA LEU A 92 0.66 -1.85 8.27
C LEU A 92 1.65 -2.07 9.44
N LYS A 93 2.16 -3.29 9.62
CA LYS A 93 3.08 -3.68 10.69
C LYS A 93 4.53 -3.84 10.22
N ASP A 94 4.87 -3.24 9.08
CA ASP A 94 6.21 -3.28 8.47
C ASP A 94 6.66 -4.69 8.01
N GLU A 95 5.72 -5.62 7.84
CA GLU A 95 6.02 -6.96 7.31
C GLU A 95 5.99 -6.93 5.77
N VAL A 96 7.02 -7.46 5.12
CA VAL A 96 7.18 -7.41 3.66
C VAL A 96 6.13 -8.27 2.95
N LEU A 97 5.34 -7.66 2.07
CA LEU A 97 4.39 -8.33 1.19
C LEU A 97 5.01 -8.65 -0.17
N PHE A 98 5.75 -7.69 -0.75
CA PHE A 98 6.45 -7.80 -2.02
C PHE A 98 7.83 -7.16 -1.94
N ASP A 99 8.80 -7.71 -2.67
CA ASP A 99 10.17 -7.21 -2.68
C ASP A 99 10.29 -5.82 -3.33
N SER A 100 9.38 -5.48 -4.24
CA SER A 100 9.26 -4.15 -4.84
C SER A 100 7.87 -3.89 -5.41
N TRP A 101 7.58 -2.64 -5.80
CA TRP A 101 6.35 -2.31 -6.51
C TRP A 101 6.27 -3.00 -7.88
N ASP A 102 7.37 -3.00 -8.63
CA ASP A 102 7.42 -3.65 -9.95
C ASP A 102 7.25 -5.18 -9.85
N ALA A 103 7.64 -5.80 -8.73
CA ALA A 103 7.42 -7.23 -8.51
C ALA A 103 5.92 -7.61 -8.58
N ILE A 104 5.02 -6.73 -8.14
CA ILE A 104 3.55 -6.97 -8.16
C ILE A 104 3.04 -7.23 -9.59
N PHE A 105 3.65 -6.61 -10.60
CA PHE A 105 3.20 -6.66 -12.00
C PHE A 105 3.95 -7.67 -12.86
N ASN A 106 4.98 -8.32 -12.33
CA ASN A 106 5.83 -9.29 -13.04
C ASN A 106 5.65 -10.70 -12.45
N ASP A 107 4.40 -11.18 -12.40
CA ASP A 107 4.00 -12.48 -11.83
C ASP A 107 4.41 -12.68 -10.35
N GLY A 108 4.62 -11.57 -9.62
CA GLY A 108 4.98 -11.60 -8.22
C GLY A 108 3.88 -12.22 -7.37
N ARG A 109 4.28 -13.20 -6.56
CA ARG A 109 3.43 -13.77 -5.51
C ARG A 109 3.62 -12.98 -4.24
N MET A 110 2.52 -12.73 -3.53
CA MET A 110 2.61 -12.20 -2.17
C MET A 110 3.37 -13.20 -1.30
N LYS A 111 4.20 -12.73 -0.37
CA LYS A 111 4.87 -13.62 0.57
C LYS A 111 3.84 -14.42 1.39
N ASP A 112 4.09 -15.72 1.51
CA ASP A 112 3.19 -16.64 2.20
C ASP A 112 3.07 -16.32 3.69
N GLY A 113 1.85 -16.44 4.22
CA GLY A 113 1.58 -16.24 5.65
C GLY A 113 1.67 -14.79 6.15
N VAL A 114 1.89 -13.81 5.28
CA VAL A 114 1.95 -12.39 5.64
C VAL A 114 0.54 -11.76 5.55
N PRO A 115 -0.01 -11.21 6.65
CA PRO A 115 -1.34 -10.60 6.64
C PRO A 115 -1.41 -9.28 5.88
N ILE A 116 -2.59 -8.97 5.36
CA ILE A 116 -2.94 -7.61 4.92
C ILE A 116 -3.81 -6.98 6.00
N TYR A 117 -3.38 -5.84 6.53
CA TYR A 117 -4.13 -5.12 7.57
C TYR A 117 -4.94 -3.97 6.97
N SER A 118 -6.13 -3.71 7.52
CA SER A 118 -6.84 -2.45 7.36
C SER A 118 -6.21 -1.35 8.22
N PHE A 119 -6.54 -0.07 7.95
CA PHE A 119 -6.03 1.05 8.76
C PHE A 119 -6.36 0.93 10.25
N ASP A 120 -7.49 0.34 10.61
CA ASP A 120 -7.86 0.05 12.01
C ASP A 120 -7.24 -1.24 12.59
N GLY A 121 -6.29 -1.85 11.87
CA GLY A 121 -5.42 -2.92 12.38
C GLY A 121 -6.00 -4.34 12.29
N ARG A 122 -7.10 -4.55 11.56
CA ARG A 122 -7.72 -5.87 11.37
C ARG A 122 -7.09 -6.60 10.19
N ASP A 123 -6.84 -7.89 10.36
CA ASP A 123 -6.37 -8.75 9.26
C ASP A 123 -7.54 -9.06 8.31
N VAL A 124 -7.53 -8.44 7.13
CA VAL A 124 -8.67 -8.52 6.19
C VAL A 124 -8.91 -9.93 5.66
N LEU A 125 -7.90 -10.80 5.66
CA LEU A 125 -8.04 -12.17 5.16
C LEU A 125 -8.72 -13.09 6.18
N ASN A 126 -8.66 -12.73 7.47
CA ASN A 126 -9.22 -13.53 8.57
C ASN A 126 -10.42 -12.86 9.27
N ASP A 127 -10.63 -11.55 9.11
CA ASP A 127 -11.70 -10.80 9.75
C ASP A 127 -13.06 -10.98 9.04
N SER A 128 -14.12 -11.21 9.82
CA SER A 128 -15.48 -11.43 9.30
C SER A 128 -16.13 -10.22 8.60
N ALA A 129 -15.62 -9.01 8.81
CA ALA A 129 -16.16 -7.81 8.15
C ALA A 129 -15.93 -7.79 6.63
N TRP A 130 -14.99 -8.62 6.13
CA TRP A 130 -14.81 -8.90 4.70
C TRP A 130 -15.22 -10.35 4.42
N PRO A 131 -16.51 -10.64 4.18
CA PRO A 131 -16.94 -12.01 3.91
C PRO A 131 -16.28 -12.57 2.64
N GLU A 132 -16.13 -11.71 1.62
CA GLU A 132 -15.49 -12.04 0.36
C GLU A 132 -14.01 -11.60 0.37
N LYS A 133 -13.08 -12.56 0.29
CA LYS A 133 -11.62 -12.29 0.31
C LYS A 133 -11.08 -11.95 -1.07
N THR A 134 -11.76 -11.02 -1.72
CA THR A 134 -11.49 -10.55 -3.08
C THR A 134 -11.23 -9.05 -3.01
N MET A 135 -10.32 -8.54 -3.84
CA MET A 135 -10.01 -7.12 -3.91
C MET A 135 -10.26 -6.52 -5.31
N TRP A 136 -10.71 -5.27 -5.36
CA TRP A 136 -10.84 -4.52 -6.61
C TRP A 136 -9.49 -4.01 -7.11
N HIS A 137 -9.21 -4.10 -8.43
CA HIS A 137 -8.04 -3.44 -9.05
C HIS A 137 -8.35 -2.76 -10.39
N GLY A 138 -9.30 -3.26 -11.19
CA GLY A 138 -9.68 -2.66 -12.48
C GLY A 138 -8.57 -2.63 -13.55
N SER A 139 -7.58 -3.51 -13.42
CA SER A 139 -6.34 -3.51 -14.22
C SER A 139 -6.11 -4.84 -14.92
N THR A 140 -5.33 -4.84 -15.99
CA THR A 140 -4.69 -6.06 -16.54
C THR A 140 -3.65 -6.62 -15.55
N SER A 141 -3.12 -7.82 -15.82
CA SER A 141 -2.05 -8.42 -15.01
C SER A 141 -0.79 -7.54 -14.95
N GLY A 142 -0.48 -6.83 -16.04
CA GLY A 142 0.61 -5.84 -16.11
C GLY A 142 0.27 -4.47 -15.52
N GLY A 143 -0.85 -4.31 -14.82
CA GLY A 143 -1.21 -3.06 -14.13
C GLY A 143 -1.66 -1.93 -15.05
N GLN A 144 -1.97 -2.21 -16.32
CA GLN A 144 -2.58 -1.24 -17.24
C GLN A 144 -4.10 -1.18 -16.98
N ARG A 145 -4.73 -0.03 -17.21
CA ARG A 145 -6.18 0.10 -17.04
C ARG A 145 -6.94 -0.86 -17.96
N HIS A 146 -7.89 -1.60 -17.40
CA HIS A 146 -8.81 -2.41 -18.19
C HIS A 146 -10.02 -1.55 -18.58
N VAL A 147 -10.04 -1.06 -19.81
CA VAL A 147 -10.95 0.02 -20.27
C VAL A 147 -12.44 -0.30 -20.03
N ASP A 148 -12.81 -1.59 -20.08
CA ASP A 148 -14.20 -2.03 -19.94
C ASP A 148 -14.52 -2.68 -18.58
N SER A 149 -13.58 -2.70 -17.62
CA SER A 149 -13.75 -3.51 -16.40
C SER A 149 -13.23 -2.81 -15.15
N PHE A 150 -13.82 -1.64 -14.87
CA PHE A 150 -13.57 -0.83 -13.68
C PHE A 150 -14.81 -0.06 -13.21
N CYS A 151 -16.01 -0.66 -13.32
CA CYS A 151 -17.27 -0.11 -12.76
C CYS A 151 -17.56 1.35 -13.13
N GLU A 152 -17.45 1.67 -14.43
CA GLU A 152 -17.53 3.05 -14.95
C GLU A 152 -16.62 4.02 -14.17
N THR A 153 -15.34 3.67 -14.05
CA THR A 153 -14.36 4.43 -13.29
C THR A 153 -14.70 4.51 -11.80
N TRP A 154 -15.25 3.44 -11.23
CA TRP A 154 -15.68 3.32 -9.83
C TRP A 154 -16.79 4.28 -9.42
N ARG A 155 -17.72 4.56 -10.33
CA ARG A 155 -18.87 5.44 -10.07
C ARG A 155 -20.16 4.68 -9.84
N VAL A 156 -20.23 3.43 -10.27
CA VAL A 156 -21.48 2.67 -10.35
C VAL A 156 -21.34 1.32 -9.64
N GLY A 157 -22.35 0.95 -8.87
CA GLY A 157 -22.45 -0.31 -8.13
C GLY A 157 -23.54 -1.24 -8.69
N ASP A 158 -23.79 -1.16 -10.00
CA ASP A 158 -24.86 -1.91 -10.68
C ASP A 158 -24.42 -3.36 -10.92
N ARG A 159 -25.36 -4.30 -10.76
CA ARG A 159 -25.12 -5.72 -10.97
C ARG A 159 -24.75 -6.08 -12.41
N ALA A 160 -25.24 -5.31 -13.40
CA ALA A 160 -25.05 -5.56 -14.83
C ALA A 160 -23.68 -5.11 -15.34
N LEU A 161 -22.98 -4.28 -14.56
CA LEU A 161 -21.64 -3.83 -14.87
C LEU A 161 -20.61 -4.66 -14.11
N THR A 162 -19.39 -4.67 -14.64
CA THR A 162 -18.29 -5.45 -14.07
C THR A 162 -17.04 -4.61 -13.80
N GLY A 163 -16.25 -5.12 -12.86
CA GLY A 163 -14.92 -4.64 -12.54
C GLY A 163 -13.94 -5.81 -12.49
N MET A 164 -12.65 -5.55 -12.73
CA MET A 164 -11.61 -6.54 -12.45
C MET A 164 -11.29 -6.57 -10.96
N ALA A 165 -11.31 -7.78 -10.43
CA ALA A 165 -11.00 -8.10 -9.06
C ALA A 165 -10.08 -9.31 -8.98
N SER A 166 -9.42 -9.49 -7.84
CA SER A 166 -8.51 -10.61 -7.56
C SER A 166 -8.86 -11.26 -6.23
N PRO A 167 -9.16 -12.57 -6.19
CA PRO A 167 -9.15 -13.34 -4.96
C PRO A 167 -7.78 -13.26 -4.29
N LEU A 168 -7.75 -13.16 -2.96
CA LEU A 168 -6.51 -13.09 -2.17
C LEU A 168 -6.22 -14.40 -1.40
N GLN A 169 -7.21 -15.28 -1.27
CA GLN A 169 -7.01 -16.62 -0.71
C GLN A 169 -6.32 -17.53 -1.74
N GLY A 170 -5.31 -18.30 -1.31
CA GLY A 170 -4.59 -19.27 -2.15
C GLY A 170 -3.16 -18.88 -2.56
N GLY A 171 -2.59 -17.80 -1.99
CA GLY A 171 -1.18 -17.43 -2.18
C GLY A 171 -0.85 -16.89 -3.57
N GLY A 172 -1.84 -16.32 -4.28
CA GLY A 172 -1.66 -15.75 -5.62
C GLY A 172 -1.06 -14.33 -5.63
N GLY A 173 -0.96 -13.75 -6.82
CA GLY A 173 -0.68 -12.32 -7.00
C GLY A 173 -1.93 -11.46 -6.78
N LEU A 174 -1.75 -10.14 -6.65
CA LEU A 174 -2.87 -9.19 -6.42
C LEU A 174 -3.70 -8.87 -7.68
N LEU A 175 -3.27 -9.35 -8.85
CA LEU A 175 -3.82 -8.96 -10.15
C LEU A 175 -4.32 -10.16 -10.94
N GLN A 176 -4.83 -11.18 -10.26
CA GLN A 176 -5.55 -12.25 -10.93
C GLN A 176 -6.74 -11.64 -11.68
N GLN A 177 -6.97 -12.10 -12.92
CA GLN A 177 -7.98 -11.52 -13.78
C GLN A 177 -9.35 -12.18 -13.51
N SER A 178 -10.07 -11.72 -12.48
CA SER A 178 -11.45 -12.15 -12.21
C SER A 178 -12.45 -11.02 -12.48
N SER A 179 -13.35 -11.23 -13.44
CA SER A 179 -14.45 -10.29 -13.69
C SER A 179 -15.53 -10.47 -12.65
N SER A 180 -15.88 -9.41 -11.94
CA SER A 180 -16.87 -9.44 -10.87
C SER A 180 -17.89 -8.32 -11.00
N SER A 181 -19.10 -8.58 -10.52
CA SER A 181 -20.20 -7.62 -10.56
C SER A 181 -19.93 -6.38 -9.69
N CYS A 182 -20.23 -5.18 -10.18
CA CYS A 182 -19.97 -3.94 -9.45
C CYS A 182 -20.85 -3.75 -8.21
N SER A 183 -21.93 -4.54 -8.06
CA SER A 183 -22.71 -4.58 -6.82
C SER A 183 -22.04 -5.39 -5.70
N SER A 184 -21.03 -6.21 -6.03
CA SER A 184 -20.27 -6.96 -5.02
C SER A 184 -19.46 -6.02 -4.14
N SER A 185 -19.32 -6.36 -2.85
CA SER A 185 -18.55 -5.57 -1.89
C SER A 185 -17.23 -6.27 -1.58
N TYR A 186 -16.11 -5.65 -1.98
CA TYR A 186 -14.77 -6.25 -1.93
C TYR A 186 -13.75 -5.35 -1.24
N ILE A 187 -12.59 -5.93 -0.93
CA ILE A 187 -11.45 -5.22 -0.36
C ILE A 187 -10.96 -4.14 -1.33
N VAL A 188 -10.63 -2.98 -0.80
CA VAL A 188 -9.92 -1.91 -1.53
C VAL A 188 -8.63 -1.63 -0.79
N LEU A 189 -7.51 -1.78 -1.49
CA LEU A 189 -6.20 -1.50 -0.96
C LEU A 189 -5.80 -0.05 -1.24
N CYS A 190 -4.92 0.48 -0.41
CA CYS A 190 -4.36 1.81 -0.46
C CYS A 190 -2.84 1.69 -0.40
N ILE A 191 -2.15 2.34 -1.34
CA ILE A 191 -0.69 2.32 -1.44
C ILE A 191 -0.13 3.71 -1.18
N GLU A 192 0.95 3.78 -0.42
CA GLU A 192 1.78 4.96 -0.31
C GLU A 192 2.44 5.25 -1.67
N ASN A 193 2.15 6.41 -2.27
CA ASN A 193 2.57 6.68 -3.66
C ASN A 193 4.03 7.11 -3.80
N SER A 194 4.71 7.39 -2.68
CA SER A 194 6.11 7.77 -2.63
C SER A 194 6.64 7.70 -1.21
N TYR A 195 7.92 7.38 -1.07
CA TYR A 195 8.59 7.47 0.22
C TYR A 195 8.95 8.92 0.54
N ILE A 196 8.48 9.41 1.69
CA ILE A 196 8.90 10.71 2.22
C ILE A 196 9.85 10.43 3.38
N ALA A 197 11.12 10.76 3.21
CA ALA A 197 12.10 10.68 4.29
C ALA A 197 11.60 11.48 5.49
N LYS A 198 11.37 10.80 6.62
CA LYS A 198 11.04 11.44 7.90
C LYS A 198 12.25 12.31 8.27
N ARG A 199 12.12 13.63 8.10
CA ARG A 199 13.05 14.62 8.66
C ARG A 199 12.82 14.77 10.15
#